data_AF-A0A2G6FVY1-F1
#
_entry.id   AF-A0A2G6FVY1-F1
#
_cell.length_a   1.000
_cell.length_b   1.000
_cell.length_c   1.000
_cell.angle_alpha   90.00
_cell.angle_beta   90.00
_cell.angle_gamma   90.00
#
_symmetry.space_group_name_H-M   'P 1'
#
loop_
_entity.id
_entity.type
_entity.pdbx_description
1 polymer ?
#
loop_
_entity_poly.entity_id
_entity_poly.type
_entity_poly.pdbx_seq_one_letter_code
_entity_poly.pdbx_strand_id
1 'polypeptide(L)'
;MTDYPNMKNEILRLCRVHTSDAESLFEAVNESIREVSQWMPWCKPDYSLEESKTWCNSRDEAWKNGEAYDFLIIENMNNTLLGVCGLNLINAEERFANLGY
;
A
#
# COMPACT_ATOMS: atom_id res chain seq x y z
N MET A 1 7.31 -20.22 4.98
CA MET A 1 6.05 -19.46 4.95
C MET A 1 5.95 -18.82 6.32
N THR A 2 6.53 -17.62 6.46
CA THR A 2 6.72 -16.99 7.77
C THR A 2 5.39 -16.33 8.16
N ASP A 3 4.78 -16.80 9.25
CA ASP A 3 3.62 -16.15 9.87
C ASP A 3 4.04 -14.74 10.32
N TYR A 4 3.62 -13.73 9.56
CA TYR A 4 3.76 -12.34 9.97
C TYR A 4 2.78 -12.06 11.12
N PRO A 5 3.10 -11.13 12.05
CA PRO A 5 2.21 -10.81 13.15
C PRO A 5 0.80 -10.47 12.63
N ASN A 6 -0.23 -10.95 13.34
CA ASN A 6 -1.63 -10.59 13.09
C ASN A 6 -1.81 -9.08 13.27
N MET A 7 -1.58 -8.30 12.21
CA MET A 7 -1.82 -6.85 12.20
C MET A 7 -3.29 -6.57 11.94
N LYS A 8 -4.13 -6.99 12.89
CA LYS A 8 -5.57 -6.82 12.84
C LYS A 8 -6.12 -6.49 14.22
N ASN A 9 -7.18 -5.70 14.25
CA ASN A 9 -8.05 -5.53 15.40
C ASN A 9 -9.50 -5.84 14.96
N GLU A 10 -10.48 -5.48 15.78
CA GLU A 10 -11.90 -5.72 15.46
C GLU A 10 -12.38 -4.93 14.23
N ILE A 11 -11.77 -3.78 13.96
CA ILE A 11 -12.22 -2.81 12.95
C ILE A 11 -11.47 -3.00 11.63
N LEU A 12 -10.15 -3.17 11.70
CA LEU A 12 -9.24 -3.08 10.56
C LEU A 12 -8.21 -4.22 10.57
N ARG A 13 -7.67 -4.52 9.39
CA ARG A 13 -6.49 -5.37 9.22
C ARG A 13 -5.54 -4.79 8.17
N LEU A 14 -4.26 -5.06 8.37
CA LEU A 14 -3.21 -4.77 7.40
C LEU A 14 -2.88 -6.02 6.60
N CYS A 15 -3.10 -5.95 5.29
CA CYS A 15 -2.80 -7.02 4.35
C CYS A 15 -1.61 -6.59 3.49
N ARG A 16 -0.61 -7.44 3.32
CA ARG A 16 0.48 -7.17 2.36
C ARG A 16 -0.12 -6.94 0.96
N VAL A 17 0.35 -5.91 0.27
CA VAL A 17 -0.04 -5.64 -1.12
C VAL A 17 0.39 -6.79 -2.03
N HIS A 18 -0.53 -7.22 -2.88
CA HIS A 18 -0.34 -8.24 -3.89
C HIS A 18 -0.75 -7.72 -5.28
N THR A 19 -0.31 -8.40 -6.34
CA THR A 19 -0.57 -8.01 -7.73
C THR A 19 -2.07 -7.98 -8.08
N SER A 20 -2.86 -8.81 -7.39
CA SER A 20 -4.32 -8.87 -7.51
C SER A 20 -5.05 -7.63 -6.99
N ASP A 21 -4.38 -6.77 -6.23
CA ASP A 21 -5.03 -5.65 -5.55
C ASP A 21 -5.09 -4.38 -6.44
N ALA A 22 -4.51 -4.45 -7.64
CA ALA A 22 -4.36 -3.31 -8.54
C ALA A 22 -5.69 -2.63 -8.90
N GLU A 23 -6.77 -3.39 -9.08
CA GLU A 23 -8.08 -2.82 -9.40
C GLU A 23 -8.67 -2.05 -8.21
N SER A 24 -8.70 -2.66 -7.02
CA SER A 24 -9.19 -2.00 -5.80
C SER A 24 -8.34 -0.77 -5.42
N LEU A 25 -7.02 -0.84 -5.62
CA LEU A 25 -6.13 0.30 -5.41
C LEU A 25 -6.39 1.42 -6.42
N PHE A 26 -6.58 1.08 -7.69
CA PHE A 26 -6.93 2.06 -8.71
C PHE A 26 -8.23 2.78 -8.38
N GLU A 27 -9.27 2.06 -7.97
CA GLU A 27 -10.55 2.63 -7.55
C GLU A 27 -10.37 3.58 -6.35
N ALA A 28 -9.66 3.15 -5.30
CA ALA A 28 -9.42 3.96 -4.11
C ALA A 28 -8.60 5.23 -4.40
N VAL A 29 -7.59 5.13 -5.27
CA VAL A 29 -6.81 6.30 -5.71
C VAL A 29 -7.71 7.27 -6.48
N ASN A 30 -8.53 6.78 -7.43
CA ASN A 30 -9.42 7.64 -8.21
C ASN A 30 -10.46 8.36 -7.35
N GLU A 31 -11.04 7.68 -6.35
CA GLU A 31 -11.93 8.30 -5.38
C GLU A 31 -11.25 9.43 -4.60
N SER A 32 -9.93 9.33 -4.40
CA SER A 32 -9.14 10.23 -3.54
C SER A 32 -8.36 11.30 -4.30
N ILE A 33 -8.37 11.33 -5.64
CA ILE A 33 -7.53 12.22 -6.46
C ILE A 33 -7.68 13.68 -6.03
N ARG A 34 -8.92 14.14 -5.83
CA ARG A 34 -9.19 15.55 -5.56
C ARG A 34 -8.58 16.01 -4.22
N GLU A 35 -8.59 15.14 -3.23
CA GLU A 35 -8.13 15.40 -1.88
C GLU A 35 -6.62 15.16 -1.72
N VAL A 36 -6.07 14.15 -2.40
CA VAL A 36 -4.70 13.65 -2.19
C VAL A 36 -3.68 14.30 -3.14
N SER A 37 -4.07 14.66 -4.37
CA SER A 37 -3.18 15.20 -5.40
C SER A 37 -2.38 16.45 -4.97
N GLN A 38 -2.92 17.24 -4.04
CA GLN A 38 -2.25 18.44 -3.51
C GLN A 38 -1.00 18.12 -2.66
N TRP A 39 -0.91 16.92 -2.09
CA TRP A 39 0.17 16.50 -1.20
C TRP A 39 1.08 15.45 -1.83
N MET A 40 0.53 14.66 -2.76
CA MET A 40 1.18 13.49 -3.33
C MET A 40 1.32 13.64 -4.85
N PRO A 41 2.50 14.03 -5.37
CA PRO A 41 2.69 14.30 -6.80
C PRO A 41 2.38 13.13 -7.73
N TRP A 42 2.42 11.90 -7.21
CA TRP A 42 2.07 10.68 -7.96
C TRP A 42 0.55 10.52 -8.17
N CYS A 43 -0.27 11.13 -7.32
CA CYS A 43 -1.74 11.05 -7.36
C CYS A 43 -2.27 12.13 -8.32
N LYS A 44 -2.08 11.92 -9.62
CA LYS A 44 -2.44 12.86 -10.67
C LYS A 44 -3.85 12.59 -11.24
N PRO A 45 -4.51 13.58 -11.86
CA PRO A 45 -5.87 13.41 -12.42
C PRO A 45 -6.02 12.31 -13.48
N ASP A 46 -4.93 11.96 -14.16
CA ASP A 46 -4.85 10.91 -15.17
C ASP A 46 -4.22 9.61 -14.63
N TYR A 47 -4.21 9.41 -13.31
CA TYR A 47 -3.71 8.17 -12.70
C TYR A 47 -4.45 6.96 -13.29
N SER A 48 -3.68 5.99 -13.79
CA SER A 48 -4.21 4.89 -14.60
C SER A 48 -4.17 3.55 -13.88
N LEU A 49 -5.02 2.61 -14.33
CA LEU A 49 -4.98 1.23 -13.84
C LEU A 49 -3.61 0.57 -14.10
N GLU A 50 -2.94 0.93 -15.21
CA GLU A 50 -1.60 0.44 -15.53
C GLU A 50 -0.54 0.94 -14.53
N GLU A 51 -0.68 2.17 -14.01
CA GLU A 51 0.18 2.66 -12.93
C GLU A 51 -0.06 1.88 -11.62
N SER A 52 -1.32 1.58 -11.27
CA SER A 52 -1.64 0.71 -10.13
C SER A 52 -1.06 -0.69 -10.30
N LYS A 53 -1.21 -1.31 -11.47
CA LYS A 53 -0.60 -2.62 -11.77
C LYS A 53 0.92 -2.57 -11.64
N THR A 54 1.55 -1.55 -12.23
CA THR A 54 3.00 -1.36 -12.18
C THR A 54 3.48 -1.26 -10.72
N TRP A 55 2.79 -0.48 -9.90
CA TRP A 55 3.11 -0.34 -8.50
C TRP A 55 2.94 -1.66 -7.74
N CYS A 56 1.79 -2.34 -7.84
CA CYS A 56 1.53 -3.62 -7.17
C CYS A 56 2.54 -4.70 -7.57
N ASN A 57 2.86 -4.81 -8.86
CA ASN A 57 3.83 -5.78 -9.38
C ASN A 57 5.24 -5.56 -8.81
N SER A 58 5.62 -4.32 -8.51
CA SER A 58 6.93 -4.03 -7.92
C SER A 58 7.04 -4.39 -6.43
N ARG A 59 5.91 -4.53 -5.72
CA ARG A 59 5.91 -4.72 -4.25
C ARG A 59 6.50 -6.06 -3.85
N ASP A 60 6.35 -7.08 -4.70
CA ASP A 60 6.82 -8.43 -4.40
C ASP A 60 8.35 -8.52 -4.37
N GLU A 61 9.03 -7.83 -5.28
CA GLU A 61 10.48 -7.73 -5.33
C GLU A 61 10.99 -6.80 -4.21
N ALA A 62 10.39 -5.62 -4.04
CA ALA A 62 10.77 -4.69 -2.98
C ALA A 62 10.68 -5.33 -1.58
N TRP A 63 9.66 -6.15 -1.34
CA TRP A 63 9.52 -6.92 -0.10
C TRP A 63 10.64 -7.95 0.08
N LYS A 64 10.96 -8.72 -0.98
CA LYS A 64 12.01 -9.75 -0.94
C LYS A 64 13.39 -9.14 -0.67
N ASN A 65 13.64 -7.95 -1.22
CA ASN A 65 14.89 -7.22 -1.06
C ASN A 65 14.96 -6.41 0.24
N GLY A 66 13.86 -6.30 0.99
CA GLY A 66 13.79 -5.47 2.19
C GLY A 66 13.84 -3.96 1.92
N GLU A 67 13.48 -3.55 0.71
CA GLU A 67 13.47 -2.15 0.28
C GLU A 67 12.19 -1.42 0.72
N ALA A 68 11.07 -2.14 0.72
CA ALA A 68 9.79 -1.65 1.19
C ALA A 68 8.87 -2.76 1.72
N TYR A 69 8.01 -2.39 2.66
CA TYR A 69 6.95 -3.24 3.21
C TYR A 69 5.62 -2.46 3.17
N ASP A 70 4.84 -2.68 2.10
CA ASP A 70 3.58 -1.98 1.89
C ASP A 70 2.36 -2.86 2.21
N PHE A 71 1.36 -2.24 2.83
CA PHE A 71 0.15 -2.87 3.32
C PHE A 71 -1.09 -2.10 2.91
N LEU A 72 -2.12 -2.83 2.50
CA LEU A 72 -3.49 -2.35 2.42
C LEU A 72 -4.10 -2.25 3.81
N ILE A 73 -4.82 -1.16 4.07
CA ILE A 73 -5.66 -0.97 5.26
C ILE A 73 -7.07 -1.39 4.89
N ILE A 74 -7.53 -2.55 5.39
CA ILE A 74 -8.84 -3.11 5.05
C ILE A 74 -9.78 -3.10 6.25
N GLU A 75 -10.99 -2.60 6.05
CA GLU A 75 -12.09 -2.66 7.01
C GLU A 75 -12.69 -4.08 7.10
N ASN A 76 -12.96 -4.56 8.31
CA ASN A 76 -13.32 -5.97 8.53
C ASN A 76 -14.78 -6.32 8.23
N MET A 77 -15.71 -5.39 8.39
CA MET A 77 -17.14 -5.61 8.24
C MET A 77 -17.52 -5.84 6.77
N ASN A 78 -16.96 -5.06 5.86
CA ASN A 78 -17.32 -5.09 4.44
C ASN A 78 -16.14 -5.36 3.48
N ASN A 79 -14.92 -5.55 4.01
CA ASN A 79 -13.69 -5.72 3.22
C ASN A 79 -13.34 -4.51 2.34
N THR A 80 -13.75 -3.31 2.73
CA THR A 80 -13.40 -2.08 1.99
C THR A 80 -11.94 -1.70 2.21
N LEU A 81 -11.26 -1.36 1.12
CA LEU A 81 -9.95 -0.74 1.15
C LEU A 81 -10.08 0.72 1.60
N LEU A 82 -9.48 1.07 2.73
CA LEU A 82 -9.49 2.42 3.28
C LEU A 82 -8.23 3.23 2.97
N GLY A 83 -7.16 2.57 2.50
CA GLY A 83 -5.90 3.21 2.18
C GLY A 83 -4.74 2.24 2.19
N VAL A 84 -3.53 2.80 2.14
CA VAL A 84 -2.27 2.05 2.12
C VAL A 84 -1.35 2.66 3.15
N CYS A 85 -0.61 1.84 3.88
CA CYS A 85 0.52 2.30 4.68
C CYS A 85 1.73 1.41 4.40
N GLY A 86 2.94 1.94 4.63
CA GLY A 86 4.13 1.14 4.40
C GLY A 86 5.41 1.75 4.92
N LEU A 87 6.43 0.90 4.99
CA LEU A 87 7.80 1.31 5.28
C LEU A 87 8.59 1.34 3.98
N ASN A 88 9.36 2.41 3.76
CA ASN A 88 10.33 2.54 2.67
C ASN A 88 11.60 3.21 3.17
N LEU A 89 12.61 3.36 2.29
CA LEU A 89 13.92 3.93 2.66
C LEU A 89 14.49 3.24 3.90
N ILE A 90 14.40 1.91 3.92
CA ILE A 90 14.78 1.08 5.07
C ILE A 90 16.31 1.04 5.16
N ASN A 91 16.85 1.51 6.28
CA ASN A 91 18.24 1.33 6.64
C ASN A 91 18.34 0.27 7.74
N ALA A 92 18.71 -0.96 7.33
CA ALA A 92 18.81 -2.10 8.24
C ALA A 92 20.00 -1.97 9.23
N GLU A 93 21.09 -1.32 8.83
CA GLU A 93 22.28 -1.13 9.67
C GLU A 93 21.97 -0.17 10.83
N GLU A 94 21.38 0.98 10.51
CA GLU A 94 21.03 2.03 11.46
C GLU A 94 19.63 1.83 12.11
N ARG A 95 18.89 0.81 11.68
CA ARG A 95 17.57 0.40 12.19
C ARG A 95 16.53 1.52 12.17
N PHE A 96 16.44 2.24 11.05
CA PHE A 96 15.36 3.19 10.80
C PHE A 96 14.71 2.95 9.43
N ALA A 97 13.49 3.46 9.28
CA ALA A 97 12.75 3.45 8.02
C ALA A 97 11.84 4.68 7.97
N ASN A 98 11.44 5.06 6.76
CA ASN A 98 10.40 6.06 6.56
C ASN A 98 9.03 5.37 6.56
N LEU A 99 8.05 6.01 7.21
CA LEU A 99 6.66 5.55 7.27
C LEU A 99 5.80 6.44 6.37
N GLY A 100 5.05 5.82 5.46
CA GLY A 100 3.99 6.47 4.68
C GLY A 100 2.61 5.90 5.01
N TYR A 101 1.59 6.75 4.93
CA TYR A 101 0.16 6.42 5.01
C TYR A 101 -0.69 7.50 4.33
#